data_AF-A0A433DEG6-F1
#
_entry.id   AF-A0A433DEG6-F1
#
_cell.length_a   1.000
_cell.length_b   1.000
_cell.length_c   1.000
_cell.angle_alpha   90.00
_cell.angle_beta   90.00
_cell.angle_gamma   90.00
#
_symmetry.space_group_name_H-M   'P 1'
#
loop_
_entity.id
_entity.type
_entity.pdbx_description
1 polymer ?
#
loop_
_entity_poly.entity_id
_entity_poly.type
_entity_poly.pdbx_seq_one_letter_code
_entity_poly.pdbx_strand_id
1 'polypeptide(L)'
;MIDTTAPTAVLFGLTYILRTKRYALVMEYSPLGTMEQQPLATTWKDVMEQAFRISANLDKMHRAGVVHGDLHPANIVFSSQRPMIVGVGLSRAVTDRRAVAYRPPEAVEGADGTKAADVYCLGTLLWQMVTGVPPRRETKCGDSIPGAAPEYNDIIQRCWDKDPSARPSAEDVAGFTSFWLYRCKHKDDESPFLPETRAFVAERRAVHLEQSEADGFGSLTSRL
;
A
#
# COMPACT_ATOMS: atom_id res chain seq x y z
N MET A 1 -13.51 -11.14 -21.90
CA MET A 1 -12.04 -11.00 -21.89
C MET A 1 -11.73 -10.07 -20.74
N ILE A 2 -11.00 -10.51 -19.71
CA ILE A 2 -10.66 -9.65 -18.56
C ILE A 2 -9.61 -8.66 -19.05
N ASP A 3 -9.88 -7.36 -18.94
CA ASP A 3 -8.92 -6.32 -19.29
C ASP A 3 -7.76 -6.37 -18.28
N THR A 4 -6.65 -6.97 -18.71
CA THR A 4 -5.45 -7.12 -17.87
C THR A 4 -4.69 -5.80 -17.63
N THR A 5 -5.19 -4.68 -18.15
CA THR A 5 -4.62 -3.34 -17.98
C THR A 5 -5.39 -2.48 -16.98
N ALA A 6 -6.57 -2.94 -16.52
CA ALA A 6 -7.42 -2.20 -15.59
C ALA A 6 -6.72 -2.01 -14.22
N PRO A 7 -6.79 -0.80 -13.62
CA PRO A 7 -6.16 -0.52 -12.33
C PRO A 7 -6.96 -1.07 -11.12
N THR A 8 -8.22 -1.44 -11.33
CA THR A 8 -9.17 -1.93 -10.31
C THR A 8 -9.83 -3.23 -10.75
N ALA A 9 -10.30 -4.02 -9.79
CA ALA A 9 -11.15 -5.17 -10.05
C ALA A 9 -12.45 -4.74 -10.76
N VAL A 10 -12.97 -5.60 -11.64
CA VAL A 10 -14.21 -5.32 -12.40
C VAL A 10 -15.39 -5.21 -11.43
N LEU A 11 -16.14 -4.11 -11.50
CA LEU A 11 -17.40 -3.92 -10.78
C LEU A 11 -18.56 -4.47 -11.62
N PHE A 12 -19.26 -5.48 -11.11
CA PHE A 12 -20.45 -6.03 -11.78
C PHE A 12 -21.72 -5.25 -11.42
N GLY A 13 -21.78 -4.65 -10.22
CA GLY A 13 -22.89 -3.78 -9.83
C GLY A 13 -23.13 -3.73 -8.33
N LEU A 14 -24.35 -3.31 -7.97
CA LEU A 14 -24.83 -3.24 -6.60
C LEU A 14 -25.89 -4.31 -6.36
N THR A 15 -25.93 -4.85 -5.16
CA THR A 15 -27.00 -5.72 -4.68
C THR A 15 -27.47 -5.28 -3.30
N TYR A 16 -28.67 -5.73 -2.89
CA TYR A 16 -29.22 -5.47 -1.57
C TYR A 16 -29.42 -6.78 -0.83
N ILE A 17 -28.71 -6.94 0.28
CA ILE A 17 -28.74 -8.17 1.09
C ILE A 17 -29.89 -8.06 2.10
N LEU A 18 -31.01 -8.73 1.82
CA LEU A 18 -32.23 -8.69 2.65
C LEU A 18 -31.97 -9.05 4.12
N ARG A 19 -31.12 -10.05 4.37
CA ARG A 19 -30.79 -10.53 5.72
C ARG A 19 -30.13 -9.45 6.58
N THR A 20 -29.18 -8.70 6.01
CA THR A 20 -28.43 -7.68 6.74
C THR A 20 -29.01 -6.28 6.55
N LYS A 21 -30.00 -6.11 5.66
CA LYS A 21 -30.56 -4.82 5.25
C LYS A 21 -29.48 -3.82 4.81
N ARG A 22 -28.49 -4.30 4.05
CA ARG A 22 -27.35 -3.49 3.58
C ARG A 22 -27.16 -3.66 2.07
N TYR A 23 -26.73 -2.58 1.42
CA TYR A 23 -26.21 -2.65 0.07
C TYR A 23 -24.81 -3.29 0.07
N ALA A 24 -24.51 -4.02 -0.99
CA ALA A 24 -23.19 -4.60 -1.23
C ALA A 24 -22.78 -4.34 -2.68
N LEU A 25 -21.50 -4.07 -2.87
CA LEU A 25 -20.87 -4.05 -4.18
C LEU A 25 -20.50 -5.48 -4.58
N VAL A 26 -20.80 -5.83 -5.83
CA VAL A 26 -20.45 -7.13 -6.42
C VAL A 26 -19.32 -6.89 -7.39
N MET A 27 -18.15 -7.46 -7.10
CA MET A 27 -16.92 -7.23 -7.85
C MET A 27 -16.26 -8.57 -8.22
N GLU A 28 -15.33 -8.52 -9.16
CA GLU A 28 -14.45 -9.64 -9.47
C GLU A 28 -13.72 -10.13 -8.22
N TYR A 29 -13.78 -11.45 -8.01
CA TYR A 29 -13.12 -12.09 -6.88
C TYR A 29 -11.61 -12.17 -7.09
N SER A 30 -10.84 -11.68 -6.12
CA SER A 30 -9.37 -11.74 -6.12
C SER A 30 -8.89 -12.88 -5.22
N PRO A 31 -8.56 -14.07 -5.78
CA PRO A 31 -8.37 -15.28 -4.99
C PRO A 31 -7.09 -15.29 -4.16
N LEU A 32 -6.14 -14.40 -4.44
CA LEU A 32 -4.88 -14.34 -3.70
C LEU A 32 -4.99 -13.44 -2.46
N GLY A 33 -6.12 -12.76 -2.25
CA GLY A 33 -6.34 -11.91 -1.09
C GLY A 33 -5.70 -10.54 -1.21
N THR A 34 -5.47 -9.91 -0.07
CA THR A 34 -4.95 -8.53 0.06
C THR A 34 -3.43 -8.50 0.15
N MET A 35 -2.84 -7.31 0.12
CA MET A 35 -1.41 -7.10 0.35
C MET A 35 -0.96 -7.58 1.74
N GLU A 36 -1.81 -7.48 2.77
CA GLU A 36 -1.49 -7.98 4.13
C GLU A 36 -1.37 -9.50 4.18
N GLN A 37 -2.01 -10.19 3.24
CA GLN A 37 -2.05 -11.64 3.17
C GLN A 37 -1.00 -12.20 2.18
N GLN A 38 -0.34 -11.34 1.40
CA GLN A 38 0.73 -11.77 0.52
C GLN A 38 1.98 -12.15 1.32
N PRO A 39 2.76 -13.13 0.84
CA PRO A 39 4.13 -13.32 1.29
C PRO A 39 4.94 -12.03 1.11
N LEU A 40 5.79 -11.72 2.08
CA LEU A 40 6.69 -10.57 1.98
C LEU A 40 7.72 -10.79 0.87
N ALA A 41 8.07 -9.69 0.20
CA ALA A 41 9.18 -9.68 -0.74
C ALA A 41 10.48 -10.03 -0.02
N THR A 42 11.33 -10.81 -0.70
CA THR A 42 12.66 -11.20 -0.17
C THR A 42 13.82 -10.55 -0.92
N THR A 43 13.51 -9.96 -2.08
CA THR A 43 14.46 -9.26 -2.96
C THR A 43 13.97 -7.86 -3.28
N TRP A 44 14.90 -6.96 -3.62
CA TRP A 44 14.55 -5.62 -4.10
C TRP A 44 13.76 -5.65 -5.42
N LYS A 45 14.01 -6.66 -6.26
CA LYS A 45 13.28 -6.86 -7.51
C LYS A 45 11.78 -7.08 -7.28
N ASP A 46 11.42 -7.93 -6.31
CA ASP A 46 10.02 -8.20 -5.97
C ASP A 46 9.34 -6.94 -5.39
N VAL A 47 10.04 -6.20 -4.54
CA VAL A 47 9.55 -4.92 -3.99
C VAL A 47 9.30 -3.93 -5.14
N MET A 48 10.25 -3.75 -6.05
CA MET A 48 10.11 -2.79 -7.15
C MET A 48 9.04 -3.19 -8.15
N GLU A 49 8.88 -4.48 -8.43
CA GLU A 49 7.82 -4.94 -9.32
C GLU A 49 6.43 -4.65 -8.74
N GLN A 50 6.22 -4.91 -7.46
CA GLN A 50 4.95 -4.59 -6.79
C GLN A 50 4.75 -3.08 -6.70
N ALA A 51 5.76 -2.34 -6.28
CA ALA A 51 5.74 -0.88 -6.16
C ALA A 51 5.40 -0.20 -7.49
N PHE A 52 6.02 -0.64 -8.59
CA PHE A 52 5.74 -0.15 -9.93
C PHE A 52 4.29 -0.40 -10.34
N ARG A 53 3.79 -1.63 -10.14
CA ARG A 53 2.42 -1.96 -10.55
C ARG A 53 1.37 -1.17 -9.77
N ILE A 54 1.56 -1.00 -8.45
CA ILE A 54 0.63 -0.22 -7.62
C ILE A 54 0.68 1.26 -7.99
N SER A 55 1.87 1.85 -8.09
CA SER A 55 2.01 3.26 -8.47
C SER A 55 1.47 3.54 -9.87
N ALA A 56 1.73 2.67 -10.85
CA ALA A 56 1.18 2.79 -12.19
C ALA A 56 -0.36 2.67 -12.23
N ASN A 57 -0.94 1.82 -11.38
CA ASN A 57 -2.39 1.72 -11.27
C ASN A 57 -3.00 2.97 -10.63
N LEU A 58 -2.37 3.51 -9.57
CA LEU A 58 -2.80 4.75 -8.95
C LEU A 58 -2.71 5.93 -9.92
N ASP A 59 -1.62 6.01 -10.67
CA ASP A 59 -1.40 7.02 -11.71
C ASP A 59 -2.50 6.97 -12.79
N LYS A 60 -2.87 5.77 -13.29
CA LYS A 60 -4.02 5.62 -14.19
C LYS A 60 -5.31 6.20 -13.60
N MET A 61 -5.58 5.94 -12.32
CA MET A 61 -6.77 6.50 -11.64
C MET A 61 -6.68 8.02 -11.54
N HIS A 62 -5.53 8.56 -11.14
CA HIS A 62 -5.30 9.99 -11.02
C HIS A 62 -5.43 10.71 -12.36
N ARG A 63 -4.92 10.15 -13.47
CA ARG A 63 -5.10 10.69 -14.83
C ARG A 63 -6.56 10.64 -15.28
N ALA A 64 -7.32 9.66 -14.82
CA ALA A 64 -8.77 9.60 -15.04
C ALA A 64 -9.59 10.57 -14.14
N GLY A 65 -8.92 11.39 -13.33
CA GLY A 65 -9.57 12.33 -12.41
C GLY A 65 -10.11 11.68 -11.13
N VAL A 66 -9.78 10.42 -10.88
CA VAL A 66 -10.25 9.66 -9.71
C VAL A 66 -9.20 9.75 -8.60
N VAL A 67 -9.63 10.20 -7.42
CA VAL A 67 -8.87 10.10 -6.16
C VAL A 67 -9.37 8.88 -5.41
N HIS A 68 -8.45 8.08 -4.87
CA HIS A 68 -8.81 6.88 -4.11
C HIS A 68 -9.38 7.24 -2.74
N GLY A 69 -8.64 8.03 -1.95
CA GLY A 69 -9.08 8.62 -0.68
C GLY A 69 -9.04 7.69 0.54
N ASP A 70 -8.66 6.42 0.36
CA ASP A 70 -8.46 5.43 1.44
C ASP A 70 -7.46 4.35 1.05
N LEU A 71 -6.33 4.76 0.47
CA LEU A 71 -5.36 3.81 -0.05
C LEU A 71 -4.61 3.15 1.13
N HIS A 72 -4.74 1.83 1.29
CA HIS A 72 -4.09 1.05 2.34
C HIS A 72 -3.99 -0.44 1.91
N PRO A 73 -3.24 -1.30 2.62
CA PRO A 73 -2.96 -2.67 2.18
C PRO A 73 -4.18 -3.55 1.92
N ALA A 74 -5.20 -3.46 2.77
CA ALA A 74 -6.47 -4.17 2.56
C ALA A 74 -7.26 -3.70 1.31
N ASN A 75 -6.96 -2.52 0.76
CA ASN A 75 -7.49 -2.02 -0.52
C ASN A 75 -6.58 -2.33 -1.73
N ILE A 76 -5.50 -3.09 -1.51
CA ILE A 76 -4.67 -3.68 -2.56
C ILE A 76 -4.95 -5.17 -2.60
N VAL A 77 -5.58 -5.66 -3.67
CA VAL A 77 -5.92 -7.07 -3.86
C VAL A 77 -5.13 -7.70 -5.00
N PHE A 78 -4.89 -9.00 -4.93
CA PHE A 78 -4.07 -9.70 -5.90
C PHE A 78 -4.91 -10.66 -6.75
N SER A 79 -4.86 -10.47 -8.07
CA SER A 79 -5.39 -11.41 -9.06
C SER A 79 -4.27 -11.83 -10.00
N SER A 80 -4.05 -13.14 -10.16
CA SER A 80 -2.96 -13.68 -10.99
C SER A 80 -1.58 -13.05 -10.71
N GLN A 81 -1.25 -12.83 -9.44
CA GLN A 81 -0.02 -12.15 -8.98
C GLN A 81 0.13 -10.69 -9.41
N ARG A 82 -0.97 -10.03 -9.79
CA ARG A 82 -1.02 -8.60 -10.12
C ARG A 82 -1.80 -7.85 -9.04
N PRO A 83 -1.25 -6.78 -8.48
CA PRO A 83 -1.99 -5.93 -7.55
C PRO A 83 -3.03 -5.10 -8.32
N MET A 84 -4.23 -4.99 -7.75
CA MET A 84 -5.31 -4.10 -8.18
C MET A 84 -5.73 -3.24 -6.99
N ILE A 85 -6.13 -2.00 -7.27
CA ILE A 85 -6.62 -1.06 -6.26
C ILE A 85 -8.14 -1.18 -6.20
N VAL A 86 -8.70 -1.43 -5.02
CA VAL A 86 -10.15 -1.53 -4.78
C VAL A 86 -10.56 -0.62 -3.63
N GLY A 87 -11.86 -0.40 -3.43
CA GLY A 87 -12.35 0.43 -2.32
C GLY A 87 -12.47 1.92 -2.63
N VAL A 88 -12.32 2.29 -3.91
CA VAL A 88 -12.43 3.67 -4.41
C VAL A 88 -13.71 4.35 -3.91
N GLY A 89 -13.56 5.50 -3.24
CA GLY A 89 -14.70 6.31 -2.80
C GLY A 89 -15.52 5.72 -1.65
N LEU A 90 -15.11 4.60 -1.05
CA LEU A 90 -15.76 4.01 0.13
C LEU A 90 -15.28 4.63 1.46
N SER A 91 -14.22 5.45 1.40
CA SER A 91 -13.52 6.08 2.52
C SER A 91 -14.42 6.87 3.48
N ARG A 92 -15.43 7.58 2.94
CA ARG A 92 -16.33 8.42 3.74
C ARG A 92 -17.36 7.63 4.54
N ALA A 93 -17.53 6.33 4.27
CA ALA A 93 -18.57 5.50 4.88
C ALA A 93 -18.07 4.59 6.00
N VAL A 94 -16.76 4.33 6.09
CA VAL A 94 -16.20 3.32 7.02
C VAL A 94 -15.02 3.91 7.78
N THR A 95 -15.22 4.22 9.07
CA THR A 95 -14.12 4.59 9.97
C THR A 95 -13.35 3.33 10.40
N ASP A 96 -12.47 2.82 9.54
CA ASP A 96 -11.55 1.75 9.93
C ASP A 96 -10.38 2.34 10.74
N ARG A 97 -10.13 1.75 11.92
CA ARG A 97 -8.99 2.10 12.79
C ARG A 97 -7.64 1.71 12.17
N ARG A 98 -7.62 0.76 11.22
CA ARG A 98 -6.42 0.34 10.48
C ARG A 98 -6.00 1.38 9.43
N ALA A 99 -6.97 2.02 8.77
CA ALA A 99 -6.72 3.11 7.83
C ALA A 99 -6.07 4.35 8.48
N VAL A 100 -6.19 4.51 9.80
CA VAL A 100 -5.59 5.64 10.55
C VAL A 100 -4.07 5.70 10.38
N ALA A 101 -3.38 4.56 10.28
CA ALA A 101 -1.92 4.52 10.15
C ALA A 101 -1.41 5.02 8.78
N TYR A 102 -2.28 5.07 7.77
CA TYR A 102 -1.95 5.47 6.41
C TYR A 102 -2.38 6.91 6.11
N ARG A 103 -3.16 7.53 7.00
CA ARG A 103 -3.70 8.86 6.77
C ARG A 103 -2.59 9.92 6.77
N PRO A 104 -2.61 10.84 5.78
CA PRO A 104 -1.66 11.92 5.72
C PRO A 104 -1.89 12.95 6.84
N PRO A 105 -0.90 13.80 7.16
CA PRO A 105 -1.01 14.78 8.25
C PRO A 105 -2.17 15.76 8.07
N GLU A 106 -2.51 16.15 6.84
CA GLU A 106 -3.63 17.04 6.52
C GLU A 106 -5.02 16.38 6.67
N ALA A 107 -5.09 15.06 6.90
CA ALA A 107 -6.35 14.36 7.18
C ALA A 107 -7.04 14.88 8.45
N VAL A 108 -6.27 15.41 9.40
CA VAL A 108 -6.80 15.99 10.65
C VAL A 108 -7.62 17.25 10.36
N GLU A 109 -7.34 17.93 9.25
CA GLU A 109 -8.04 19.12 8.76
C GLU A 109 -9.16 18.77 7.76
N GLY A 110 -9.37 17.48 7.47
CA GLY A 110 -10.36 17.00 6.49
C GLY A 110 -9.95 17.21 5.03
N ALA A 111 -8.66 17.43 4.76
CA ALA A 111 -8.11 17.67 3.42
C ALA A 111 -7.47 16.43 2.76
N ASP A 112 -7.80 15.22 3.22
CA ASP A 112 -7.25 13.93 2.76
C ASP A 112 -7.89 13.37 1.49
N GLY A 113 -8.88 14.05 0.91
CA GLY A 113 -9.52 13.68 -0.36
C GLY A 113 -8.77 14.14 -1.62
N THR A 114 -7.43 14.13 -1.62
CA THR A 114 -6.61 14.66 -2.74
C THR A 114 -5.68 13.61 -3.35
N LYS A 115 -5.21 13.86 -4.58
CA LYS A 115 -4.17 13.02 -5.21
C LYS A 115 -2.89 12.96 -4.37
N ALA A 116 -2.53 14.08 -3.74
CA ALA A 116 -1.35 14.15 -2.87
C ALA A 116 -1.52 13.33 -1.58
N ALA A 117 -2.74 13.24 -1.05
CA ALA A 117 -3.06 12.34 0.07
C ALA A 117 -2.89 10.86 -0.34
N ASP A 118 -3.36 10.46 -1.53
CA ASP A 118 -3.12 9.11 -2.05
C ASP A 118 -1.61 8.81 -2.21
N VAL A 119 -0.80 9.79 -2.61
CA VAL A 119 0.66 9.62 -2.73
C VAL A 119 1.32 9.41 -1.37
N TYR A 120 0.86 10.09 -0.32
CA TYR A 120 1.34 9.83 1.04
C TYR A 120 1.04 8.40 1.47
N CYS A 121 -0.19 7.94 1.22
CA CYS A 121 -0.57 6.55 1.45
C CYS A 121 0.30 5.58 0.63
N LEU A 122 0.58 5.91 -0.64
CA LEU A 122 1.48 5.13 -1.49
C LEU A 122 2.88 5.03 -0.90
N GLY A 123 3.47 6.12 -0.40
CA GLY A 123 4.76 6.09 0.32
C GLY A 123 4.75 5.12 1.51
N THR A 124 3.62 5.10 2.22
CA THR A 124 3.41 4.16 3.33
C THR A 124 3.35 2.70 2.87
N LEU A 125 2.67 2.43 1.76
CA LEU A 125 2.65 1.10 1.14
C LEU A 125 4.04 0.66 0.70
N LEU A 126 4.82 1.55 0.06
CA LEU A 126 6.18 1.26 -0.37
C LEU A 126 7.05 0.82 0.82
N TRP A 127 7.04 1.61 1.90
CA TRP A 127 7.79 1.26 3.12
C TRP A 127 7.35 -0.08 3.70
N GLN A 128 6.04 -0.34 3.75
CA GLN A 128 5.49 -1.59 4.27
C GLN A 128 5.79 -2.82 3.40
N MET A 129 5.97 -2.68 2.08
CA MET A 129 6.38 -3.81 1.23
C MET A 129 7.69 -4.45 1.69
N VAL A 130 8.57 -3.64 2.30
CA VAL A 130 9.86 -4.10 2.83
C VAL A 130 9.74 -4.59 4.27
N THR A 131 9.06 -3.84 5.12
CA THR A 131 9.00 -4.13 6.57
C THR A 131 7.93 -5.13 6.97
N GLY A 132 6.91 -5.31 6.13
CA GLY A 132 5.76 -6.18 6.37
C GLY A 132 4.81 -5.71 7.46
N VAL A 133 5.02 -4.53 8.04
CA VAL A 133 4.19 -3.94 9.09
C VAL A 133 3.96 -2.46 8.78
N PRO A 134 2.87 -1.84 9.27
CA PRO A 134 2.66 -0.40 9.09
C PRO A 134 3.74 0.43 9.82
N PRO A 135 3.98 1.69 9.41
CA PRO A 135 4.82 2.62 10.17
C PRO A 135 4.22 2.86 11.58
N ARG A 136 5.06 3.29 12.54
CA ARG A 136 4.57 3.60 13.89
C ARG A 136 3.61 4.79 13.81
N ARG A 137 2.54 4.74 14.60
CA ARG A 137 1.57 5.86 14.70
C ARG A 137 2.19 7.17 15.18
N GLU A 138 3.26 7.08 15.97
CA GLU A 138 3.90 8.21 16.64
C GLU A 138 4.95 8.92 15.77
N THR A 139 5.65 8.17 14.91
CA THR A 139 6.60 8.72 13.94
C THR A 139 5.94 8.77 12.57
N LYS A 140 5.25 9.88 12.29
CA LYS A 140 4.54 10.13 11.01
C LYS A 140 5.47 10.20 9.78
N CYS A 141 6.79 10.08 9.97
CA CYS A 141 7.75 9.66 8.94
C CYS A 141 8.36 8.36 9.44
N GLY A 142 8.15 7.25 8.72
CA GLY A 142 8.82 6.00 9.06
C GLY A 142 10.34 6.17 8.99
N ASP A 143 11.05 5.39 9.80
CA ASP A 143 12.51 5.36 9.79
C ASP A 143 13.00 4.98 8.39
N SER A 144 14.10 5.59 7.96
CA SER A 144 14.80 5.15 6.75
C SER A 144 15.16 3.68 6.89
N ILE A 145 14.97 2.91 5.82
CA ILE A 145 15.27 1.48 5.80
C ILE A 145 16.80 1.33 5.66
N PRO A 146 17.52 0.80 6.68
CA PRO A 146 18.96 0.58 6.58
C PRO A 146 19.26 -0.42 5.47
N GLY A 147 20.36 -0.22 4.74
CA GLY A 147 20.76 -1.08 3.62
C GLY A 147 19.88 -0.99 2.37
N ALA A 148 18.85 -0.14 2.37
CA ALA A 148 18.15 0.23 1.15
C ALA A 148 18.97 1.22 0.33
N ALA A 149 18.78 1.18 -0.99
CA ALA A 149 19.34 2.19 -1.88
C ALA A 149 18.90 3.59 -1.40
N PRO A 150 19.81 4.59 -1.31
CA PRO A 150 19.47 5.93 -0.87
C PRO A 150 18.28 6.52 -1.62
N GLU A 151 18.18 6.23 -2.92
CA GLU A 151 17.10 6.69 -3.79
C GLU A 151 15.73 6.10 -3.41
N TYR A 152 15.69 4.89 -2.84
CA TYR A 152 14.45 4.30 -2.34
C TYR A 152 13.96 4.97 -1.06
N ASN A 153 14.88 5.27 -0.13
CA ASN A 153 14.53 6.04 1.05
C ASN A 153 14.09 7.46 0.64
N ASP A 154 14.78 8.09 -0.32
CA ASP A 154 14.42 9.42 -0.83
C ASP A 154 12.99 9.47 -1.39
N ILE A 155 12.61 8.52 -2.26
CA ILE A 155 11.25 8.54 -2.84
C ILE A 155 10.17 8.36 -1.76
N ILE A 156 10.41 7.52 -0.75
CA ILE A 156 9.48 7.33 0.36
C ILE A 156 9.36 8.62 1.19
N GLN A 157 10.48 9.26 1.53
CA GLN A 157 10.47 10.51 2.30
C GLN A 157 9.77 11.64 1.53
N ARG A 158 9.98 11.74 0.21
CA ARG A 158 9.27 12.70 -0.64
C ARG A 158 7.77 12.44 -0.71
N CYS A 159 7.33 11.18 -0.73
CA CYS A 159 5.91 10.85 -0.60
C CYS A 159 5.34 11.25 0.77
N TRP A 160 6.15 11.20 1.83
CA TRP A 160 5.78 11.59 3.19
C TRP A 160 5.99 13.08 3.50
N ASP A 161 6.24 13.92 2.50
CA ASP A 161 6.38 15.36 2.74
C ASP A 161 5.13 15.91 3.44
N LYS A 162 5.35 16.77 4.43
CA LYS A 162 4.27 17.41 5.19
C LYS A 162 3.48 18.37 4.31
N ASP A 163 4.13 19.01 3.35
CA ASP A 163 3.47 19.83 2.34
C ASP A 163 2.96 18.91 1.20
N PRO A 164 1.63 18.78 1.02
CA PRO A 164 1.07 17.96 -0.05
C PRO A 164 1.50 18.38 -1.45
N SER A 165 1.86 19.66 -1.64
CA SER A 165 2.31 20.19 -2.94
C SER A 165 3.78 19.85 -3.27
N ALA A 166 4.58 19.51 -2.26
CA ALA A 166 5.97 19.08 -2.43
C ALA A 166 6.10 17.58 -2.77
N ARG A 167 5.01 16.80 -2.57
CA ARG A 167 4.98 15.38 -2.87
C ARG A 167 5.08 15.13 -4.38
N PRO A 168 5.74 14.03 -4.80
CA PRO A 168 5.74 13.62 -6.20
C PRO A 168 4.33 13.25 -6.66
N SER A 169 4.10 13.18 -7.98
CA SER A 169 2.88 12.56 -8.50
C SER A 169 2.99 11.03 -8.46
N ALA A 170 1.85 10.32 -8.58
CA ALA A 170 1.87 8.86 -8.75
C ALA A 170 2.63 8.43 -10.02
N GLU A 171 2.62 9.26 -11.07
CA GLU A 171 3.40 9.06 -12.30
C GLU A 171 4.91 9.11 -12.01
N ASP A 172 5.38 10.09 -11.23
CA ASP A 172 6.79 10.20 -10.85
C ASP A 172 7.27 8.97 -10.06
N VAL A 173 6.45 8.49 -9.12
CA VAL A 173 6.75 7.28 -8.34
C VAL A 173 6.77 6.03 -9.23
N ALA A 174 5.83 5.92 -10.18
CA ALA A 174 5.81 4.85 -11.16
C ALA A 174 7.04 4.89 -12.09
N GLY A 175 7.44 6.08 -12.55
CA GLY A 175 8.64 6.28 -13.35
C GLY A 175 9.91 5.86 -12.60
N PHE A 176 10.05 6.31 -11.34
CA PHE A 176 11.16 5.94 -10.46
C PHE A 176 11.29 4.42 -10.29
N THR A 177 10.21 3.76 -9.90
CA THR A 177 10.20 2.31 -9.65
C THR A 177 10.38 1.49 -10.92
N SER A 178 9.86 1.96 -12.05
CA SER A 178 10.10 1.37 -13.37
C SER A 178 11.58 1.42 -13.77
N PHE A 179 12.19 2.60 -13.63
CA PHE A 179 13.61 2.80 -13.94
C PHE A 179 14.51 1.92 -13.07
N TRP A 180 14.18 1.80 -11.78
CA TRP A 180 14.96 0.95 -10.90
C TRP A 180 14.78 -0.55 -11.22
N LEU A 181 13.55 -0.99 -11.48
CA LEU A 181 13.27 -2.36 -11.92
C LEU A 181 14.02 -2.72 -13.22
N TYR A 182 14.10 -1.77 -14.16
CA TYR A 182 14.91 -1.91 -15.38
C TYR A 182 16.39 -2.14 -15.03
N ARG A 183 16.96 -1.35 -14.11
CA ARG A 183 18.35 -1.52 -13.66
C ARG A 183 18.60 -2.88 -12.99
N CYS A 184 17.68 -3.36 -12.15
CA CYS A 184 17.81 -4.68 -11.53
C CYS A 184 17.85 -5.80 -12.56
N LYS A 185 16.98 -5.73 -13.58
CA LYS A 185 16.94 -6.72 -14.68
C LYS A 185 18.19 -6.71 -15.56
N HIS A 186 18.81 -5.54 -15.75
CA HIS A 186 20.00 -5.42 -16.61
C HIS A 186 21.32 -5.71 -15.89
N LYS A 187 21.32 -5.79 -14.56
CA LYS A 187 22.50 -6.13 -13.77
C LYS A 187 22.48 -7.55 -13.19
N ASP A 188 21.44 -8.34 -13.51
CA ASP A 188 21.12 -9.61 -12.82
C ASP A 188 21.14 -9.46 -11.29
N ASP A 189 20.74 -8.29 -10.80
CA ASP A 189 20.78 -7.95 -9.38
C ASP A 189 19.49 -8.43 -8.72
N GLU A 190 19.44 -9.73 -8.44
CA GLU A 190 18.44 -10.37 -7.58
C GLU A 190 18.89 -10.38 -6.11
N SER A 191 19.79 -9.46 -5.73
CA SER A 191 20.39 -9.49 -4.40
C SER A 191 19.30 -9.44 -3.33
N PRO A 192 19.33 -10.36 -2.36
CA PRO A 192 18.44 -10.29 -1.21
C PRO A 192 18.73 -9.01 -0.42
N PHE A 193 17.80 -8.63 0.45
CA PHE A 193 18.04 -7.53 1.39
C PHE A 193 19.36 -7.70 2.16
N LEU A 194 20.09 -6.61 2.38
CA LEU A 194 21.34 -6.64 3.15
C LEU A 194 21.09 -7.12 4.59
N PRO A 195 22.11 -7.68 5.29
CA PRO A 195 21.94 -8.14 6.67
C PRO A 195 21.33 -7.09 7.61
N GLU A 196 21.75 -5.83 7.48
CA GLU A 196 21.20 -4.71 8.24
C GLU A 196 19.72 -4.43 7.94
N THR A 197 19.30 -4.50 6.67
CA THR A 197 17.89 -4.41 6.29
C THR A 197 17.09 -5.54 6.91
N ARG A 198 17.58 -6.78 6.85
CA ARG A 198 16.89 -7.94 7.44
C ARG A 198 16.77 -7.83 8.95
N ALA A 199 17.82 -7.36 9.64
CA ALA A 199 17.80 -7.11 11.08
C ALA A 199 16.77 -6.03 11.45
N PHE A 200 16.75 -4.92 10.72
CA PHE A 200 15.75 -3.85 10.88
C PHE A 200 14.33 -4.36 10.68
N VAL A 201 14.06 -5.12 9.61
CA VAL A 201 12.74 -5.70 9.35
C VAL A 201 12.32 -6.65 10.48
N ALA A 202 13.22 -7.51 10.96
CA ALA A 202 12.94 -8.43 12.05
C ALA A 202 12.59 -7.69 13.35
N GLU A 203 13.34 -6.65 13.71
CA GLU A 203 13.08 -5.80 14.87
C GLU A 203 11.71 -5.10 14.76
N ARG A 204 11.42 -4.46 13.62
CA ARG A 204 10.15 -3.77 13.40
C ARG A 204 8.95 -4.71 13.55
N ARG A 205 9.09 -5.96 13.08
CA ARG A 205 8.04 -6.98 13.21
C ARG A 205 7.87 -7.47 14.64
N ALA A 206 8.96 -7.69 15.38
CA ALA A 206 8.91 -8.08 16.79
C ALA A 206 8.17 -7.02 17.63
N VAL A 207 8.53 -5.74 17.47
CA VAL A 207 7.86 -4.63 18.17
C VAL A 207 6.38 -4.56 17.81
N HIS A 208 6.02 -4.76 16.54
CA HIS A 208 4.63 -4.72 16.10
C HIS A 208 3.80 -5.86 16.72
N LEU A 209 4.38 -7.07 16.83
CA LEU A 209 3.74 -8.22 17.48
C LEU A 209 3.44 -7.91 18.96
N GLU A 210 4.44 -7.42 19.71
CA GLU A 210 4.26 -7.04 21.12
C GLU A 210 3.18 -5.97 21.31
N GLN A 211 3.15 -4.95 20.44
CA GLN A 211 2.12 -3.91 20.48
C GLN A 211 0.72 -4.47 20.16
N SER A 212 0.61 -5.39 19.20
CA SER A 212 -0.67 -6.01 18.85
C SER A 212 -1.23 -6.91 19.97
N GLU A 213 -0.35 -7.57 20.71
CA GLU A 213 -0.71 -8.37 21.89
C GLU A 213 -1.15 -7.48 23.05
N ALA A 214 -0.42 -6.38 23.29
CA ALA A 214 -0.77 -5.37 24.31
C ALA A 214 -2.11 -4.66 24.02
N ASP A 215 -2.39 -4.38 22.74
CA ASP A 215 -3.66 -3.79 22.29
C ASP A 215 -4.84 -4.79 22.27
N GLY A 216 -4.61 -6.06 22.66
CA GLY A 216 -5.64 -7.09 22.80
C GLY A 216 -6.12 -7.71 21.48
N PHE A 217 -5.36 -7.60 20.38
CA PHE A 217 -5.72 -8.21 19.09
C PHE A 217 -5.39 -9.72 19.01
N GLY A 218 -4.71 -10.28 20.02
CA GLY A 218 -4.21 -11.66 20.06
C GLY A 218 -5.23 -12.78 20.31
N SER A 219 -6.55 -12.57 20.17
CA SER A 219 -7.53 -13.65 20.39
C SER A 219 -8.70 -13.61 19.39
N LEU A 220 -8.43 -13.95 18.14
CA LEU A 220 -9.49 -14.36 17.20
C LEU A 220 -9.14 -15.59 16.34
N THR A 221 -8.04 -16.30 16.62
CA THR A 221 -7.66 -17.52 15.90
C THR A 221 -8.07 -18.83 16.59
N SER A 222 -8.95 -18.81 17.60
CA SER A 222 -9.38 -20.05 18.29
C SER A 222 -10.89 -20.26 18.40
N ARG A 223 -11.68 -19.86 17.40
CA ARG A 223 -13.07 -20.35 17.23
C ARG A 223 -13.49 -20.40 15.76
N LEU A 224 -13.03 -21.44 15.06
CA LEU A 224 -13.83 -22.19 14.09
C LEU A 224 -13.52 -23.67 14.28
#